data_AF-A0A951Q1L8-F1
#
_entry.id   AF-A0A951Q1L8-F1
#
_cell.length_a   1.000
_cell.length_b   1.000
_cell.length_c   1.000
_cell.angle_alpha   90.00
_cell.angle_beta   90.00
_cell.angle_gamma   90.00
#
_symmetry.space_group_name_H-M   'P 1'
#
loop_
_entity.id
_entity.type
_entity.pdbx_description
1 polymer ?
#
loop_
_entity_poly.entity_id
_entity_poly.type
_entity_poly.pdbx_seq_one_letter_code
_entity_poly.pdbx_strand_id
1 'polypeptide(L)'
;MRYPLVSRFQGTLLGALLGERLVFGSDQQAQNGYDVDKIAVLGAESLIALGKLDLDDWRSRQQQASPHLAGTETNSPKIILATLPVALFFHENTIKLRQNLLRVLDIWGDNPVVRDGTLAVGYAIAQSLTEKLHPRTLIAETIAFIGETPTSLPQQLLKVNTLLDQGAGLETAQAELSRQDKLSSAIPMAFYCFLSTLEDYRLSVLRATHGDVWRQDHWHLHSQVISAITGALSGSYNSIAGIPVTWQVLHSQANSPALRLSNFSQMVELAAALAAVWSGVYNFTLHPSKLTKEGCVISDEQTSLCVYGSPRVIRSR
;
A
#
# COMPACT_ATOMS: atom_id res chain seq x y z
N MET A 1 -8.70 15.48 -13.34
CA MET A 1 -7.92 15.41 -12.08
C MET A 1 -8.76 15.87 -10.90
N ARG A 2 -9.34 14.93 -10.14
CA ARG A 2 -10.11 15.22 -8.92
C ARG A 2 -9.19 15.66 -7.77
N TYR A 3 -8.00 15.06 -7.68
CA TYR A 3 -7.00 15.38 -6.66
C TYR A 3 -5.58 15.37 -7.27
N PRO A 4 -4.62 16.14 -6.72
CA PRO A 4 -3.22 16.03 -7.10
C PRO A 4 -2.68 14.62 -6.86
N LEU A 5 -1.79 14.14 -7.73
CA LEU A 5 -1.22 12.79 -7.61
C LEU A 5 -0.46 12.58 -6.30
N VAL A 6 0.31 13.59 -5.87
CA VAL A 6 1.02 13.56 -4.58
C VAL A 6 0.06 13.37 -3.40
N SER A 7 -1.12 13.99 -3.44
CA SER A 7 -2.16 13.82 -2.41
C SER A 7 -2.73 12.41 -2.38
N ARG A 8 -2.74 11.70 -3.52
CA ARG A 8 -3.14 10.29 -3.59
C ARG A 8 -2.05 9.33 -3.16
N PHE A 9 -0.78 9.64 -3.43
CA PHE A 9 0.35 8.90 -2.84
C PHE A 9 0.27 8.97 -1.30
N GLN A 10 0.11 10.19 -0.77
CA GLN A 10 -0.07 10.43 0.66
C GLN A 10 -1.30 9.69 1.19
N GLY A 11 -2.44 9.84 0.51
CA GLY A 11 -3.69 9.15 0.87
C GLY A 11 -3.53 7.63 0.92
N THR A 12 -2.75 7.04 0.00
CA THR A 12 -2.55 5.58 -0.06
C THR A 12 -1.77 5.07 1.15
N LEU A 13 -0.58 5.64 1.42
CA LEU A 13 0.27 5.18 2.52
C LEU A 13 -0.34 5.51 3.90
N LEU A 14 -0.89 6.72 4.06
CA LEU A 14 -1.59 7.09 5.28
C LEU A 14 -2.87 6.31 5.47
N GLY A 15 -3.60 6.04 4.38
CA GLY A 15 -4.83 5.29 4.42
C GLY A 15 -4.59 3.88 4.95
N ALA A 16 -3.52 3.23 4.45
CA ALA A 16 -3.08 1.93 4.96
C ALA A 16 -2.76 1.97 6.46
N LEU A 17 -1.91 2.93 6.87
CA LEU A 17 -1.48 3.10 8.25
C LEU A 17 -2.65 3.34 9.22
N LEU A 18 -3.59 4.20 8.84
CA LEU A 18 -4.78 4.48 9.63
C LEU A 18 -5.72 3.28 9.70
N GLY A 19 -5.90 2.57 8.57
CA GLY A 19 -6.68 1.35 8.52
C GLY A 19 -6.18 0.30 9.51
N GLU A 20 -4.87 0.08 9.60
CA GLU A 20 -4.29 -0.84 10.59
C GLU A 20 -4.54 -0.39 12.04
N ARG A 21 -4.36 0.91 12.32
CA ARG A 21 -4.47 1.47 13.68
C ARG A 21 -5.88 1.50 14.24
N LEU A 22 -6.88 1.76 13.40
CA LEU A 22 -8.28 1.88 13.84
C LEU A 22 -8.84 0.57 14.42
N VAL A 23 -8.24 -0.58 14.08
CA VAL A 23 -8.66 -1.89 14.61
C VAL A 23 -8.27 -2.07 16.08
N PHE A 24 -7.22 -1.40 16.57
CA PHE A 24 -6.69 -1.60 17.92
C PHE A 24 -7.30 -0.69 19.00
N GLY A 25 -8.12 0.29 18.63
CA GLY A 25 -8.58 1.31 19.59
C GLY A 25 -7.43 2.11 20.20
N SER A 26 -7.73 2.95 21.20
CA SER A 26 -6.73 3.76 21.92
C SER A 26 -5.86 2.98 22.91
N ASP A 27 -6.00 1.66 22.99
CA ASP A 27 -5.29 0.84 23.96
C ASP A 27 -3.82 0.63 23.57
N GLN A 28 -2.96 0.73 24.59
CA GLN A 28 -1.49 0.76 24.51
C GLN A 28 -0.86 -0.54 23.97
N GLN A 29 -1.65 -1.52 23.50
CA GLN A 29 -1.17 -2.70 22.79
C GLN A 29 -0.72 -2.40 21.34
N ALA A 30 -0.91 -1.18 20.85
CA ALA A 30 -0.29 -0.67 19.63
C ALA A 30 1.25 -0.66 19.64
N GLN A 31 1.90 -1.07 20.75
CA GLN A 31 3.36 -1.17 20.84
C GLN A 31 3.97 -2.28 19.97
N ASN A 32 3.17 -3.23 19.46
CA ASN A 32 3.59 -4.15 18.40
C ASN A 32 3.06 -3.67 17.04
N GLY A 33 3.34 -2.42 16.67
CA GLY A 33 3.30 -2.01 15.27
C GLY A 33 4.19 -2.96 14.49
N TYR A 34 3.57 -3.93 13.81
CA TYR A 34 4.28 -5.04 13.19
C TYR A 34 5.28 -4.51 12.18
N ASP A 35 6.37 -5.26 11.99
CA ASP A 35 7.53 -4.83 11.20
C ASP A 35 7.25 -4.51 9.73
N VAL A 36 6.04 -4.79 9.22
CA VAL A 36 5.65 -4.52 7.83
C VAL A 36 5.55 -3.03 7.51
N ASP A 37 5.10 -2.20 8.46
CA ASP A 37 5.16 -0.73 8.29
C ASP A 37 6.60 -0.28 8.01
N LYS A 38 7.56 -0.86 8.75
CA LYS A 38 8.99 -0.58 8.55
C LYS A 38 9.48 -1.13 7.23
N ILE A 39 9.07 -2.33 6.81
CA ILE A 39 9.46 -2.89 5.51
C ILE A 39 9.00 -1.97 4.37
N ALA A 40 7.74 -1.51 4.40
CA ALA A 40 7.21 -0.59 3.40
C ALA A 40 8.02 0.71 3.37
N VAL A 41 8.38 1.26 4.55
CA VAL A 41 9.20 2.47 4.65
C VAL A 41 10.60 2.25 4.05
N LEU A 42 11.29 1.17 4.43
CA LEU A 42 12.63 0.85 3.91
C LEU A 42 12.61 0.64 2.39
N GLY A 43 11.54 0.03 1.86
CA GLY A 43 11.33 -0.10 0.42
C GLY A 43 11.11 1.21 -0.30
N ALA A 44 10.30 2.09 0.28
CA ALA A 44 10.11 3.44 -0.25
C ALA A 44 11.43 4.24 -0.21
N GLU A 45 12.19 4.16 0.88
CA GLU A 45 13.52 4.80 0.99
C GLU A 45 14.50 4.28 -0.06
N SER A 46 14.52 2.97 -0.32
CA SER A 46 15.32 2.36 -1.39
C SER A 46 14.93 2.90 -2.77
N LEU A 47 13.62 2.90 -3.09
CA LEU A 47 13.10 3.47 -4.34
C LEU A 47 13.43 4.95 -4.47
N ILE A 48 13.33 5.71 -3.38
CA ILE A 48 13.65 7.13 -3.34
C ILE A 48 15.14 7.33 -3.61
N ALA A 49 16.01 6.61 -2.90
CA ALA A 49 17.46 6.76 -2.96
C ALA A 49 18.04 6.36 -4.33
N LEU A 50 17.46 5.36 -4.98
CA LEU A 50 18.00 4.81 -6.23
C LEU A 50 17.21 5.20 -7.47
N GLY A 51 15.99 5.73 -7.33
CA GLY A 51 15.08 6.03 -8.44
C GLY A 51 14.62 4.79 -9.22
N LYS A 52 14.85 3.59 -8.69
CA LYS A 52 14.53 2.30 -9.31
C LYS A 52 14.35 1.22 -8.25
N LEU A 53 13.69 0.12 -8.61
CA LEU A 53 13.60 -1.06 -7.75
C LEU A 53 14.93 -1.83 -7.77
N ASP A 54 15.57 -1.88 -6.61
CA ASP A 54 16.78 -2.67 -6.34
C ASP A 54 16.52 -3.59 -5.14
N LEU A 55 16.46 -4.89 -5.39
CA LEU A 55 16.13 -5.87 -4.36
C LEU A 55 17.26 -6.03 -3.35
N ASP A 56 18.51 -5.83 -3.77
CA ASP A 56 19.67 -6.06 -2.91
C ASP A 56 19.83 -4.90 -1.94
N ASP A 57 19.62 -3.66 -2.40
CA ASP A 57 19.55 -2.49 -1.51
C ASP A 57 18.39 -2.60 -0.51
N TRP A 58 17.18 -2.99 -0.95
CA TRP A 58 16.04 -3.21 -0.05
C TRP A 58 16.36 -4.27 1.01
N ARG A 59 16.85 -5.45 0.61
CA ARG A 59 17.23 -6.52 1.54
C ARG A 59 18.32 -6.06 2.51
N SER A 60 19.33 -5.33 2.03
CA SER A 60 20.40 -4.79 2.87
C SER A 60 19.85 -3.86 3.95
N ARG A 61 18.96 -2.92 3.58
CA ARG A 61 18.27 -2.02 4.52
C ARG A 61 17.44 -2.78 5.54
N GLN A 62 16.71 -3.81 5.10
CA GLN A 62 15.91 -4.65 6.00
C GLN A 62 16.79 -5.39 7.02
N GLN A 63 17.89 -6.00 6.56
CA GLN A 63 18.84 -6.72 7.43
C GLN A 63 19.51 -5.79 8.45
N GLN A 64 19.87 -4.57 8.03
CA GLN A 64 20.47 -3.57 8.91
C GLN A 64 19.50 -3.01 9.95
N ALA A 65 18.27 -2.69 9.53
CA ALA A 65 17.27 -2.09 10.41
C ALA A 65 16.73 -3.08 11.44
N SER A 66 16.67 -4.37 11.12
CA SER A 66 16.22 -5.41 12.05
C SER A 66 16.67 -6.80 11.58
N PRO A 67 17.70 -7.40 12.19
CA PRO A 67 18.15 -8.75 11.82
C PRO A 67 17.09 -9.84 12.08
N HIS A 68 16.12 -9.60 12.97
CA HIS A 68 14.99 -10.51 13.24
C HIS A 68 13.92 -10.51 12.12
N LEU A 69 13.90 -9.47 11.30
CA LEU A 69 12.95 -9.27 10.19
C LEU A 69 13.28 -10.15 8.98
N ALA A 70 14.47 -10.76 8.94
CA ALA A 70 14.85 -11.75 7.94
C ALA A 70 14.06 -13.07 8.04
N GLY A 71 13.34 -13.28 9.15
CA GLY A 71 12.48 -14.43 9.40
C GLY A 71 10.98 -14.14 9.34
N THR A 72 10.54 -13.00 8.78
CA THR A 72 9.10 -12.71 8.63
C THR A 72 8.38 -13.89 7.99
N GLU A 73 7.29 -14.31 8.62
CA GLU A 73 6.43 -15.37 8.11
C GLU A 73 6.09 -15.11 6.64
N THR A 74 6.62 -15.95 5.76
CA THR A 74 6.50 -15.88 4.29
C THR A 74 5.06 -15.95 3.78
N ASN A 75 4.11 -16.20 4.69
CA ASN A 75 2.69 -16.35 4.42
C ASN A 75 1.85 -15.18 4.97
N SER A 76 2.47 -14.10 5.46
CA SER A 76 1.73 -12.98 6.03
C SER A 76 1.06 -12.14 4.93
N PRO A 77 -0.27 -11.95 4.95
CA PRO A 77 -0.95 -11.08 3.99
C PRO A 77 -0.57 -9.60 4.18
N LYS A 78 0.14 -9.26 5.27
CA LYS A 78 0.77 -7.95 5.45
C LYS A 78 1.87 -7.67 4.41
N ILE A 79 2.47 -8.70 3.78
CA ILE A 79 3.42 -8.51 2.67
C ILE A 79 2.80 -7.67 1.53
N ILE A 80 1.48 -7.78 1.31
CA ILE A 80 0.76 -6.95 0.32
C ILE A 80 0.97 -5.45 0.62
N LEU A 81 0.91 -5.04 1.89
CA LEU A 81 1.10 -3.65 2.32
C LEU A 81 2.55 -3.20 2.14
N ALA A 82 3.53 -4.09 2.34
CA ALA A 82 4.94 -3.80 2.09
C ALA A 82 5.23 -3.45 0.63
N THR A 83 4.40 -3.90 -0.32
CA THR A 83 4.56 -3.62 -1.75
C THR A 83 3.90 -2.32 -2.22
N LEU A 84 3.17 -1.60 -1.35
CA LEU A 84 2.51 -0.33 -1.70
C LEU A 84 3.46 0.70 -2.35
N PRO A 85 4.70 0.91 -1.86
CA PRO A 85 5.64 1.82 -2.52
C PRO A 85 5.95 1.44 -3.97
N VAL A 86 6.03 0.14 -4.27
CA VAL A 86 6.25 -0.36 -5.64
C VAL A 86 5.03 -0.07 -6.51
N ALA A 87 3.83 -0.30 -5.98
CA ALA A 87 2.59 0.03 -6.67
C ALA A 87 2.49 1.53 -7.00
N LEU A 88 2.79 2.38 -6.03
CA LEU A 88 2.84 3.84 -6.20
C LEU A 88 3.89 4.24 -7.23
N PHE A 89 5.09 3.69 -7.18
CA PHE A 89 6.20 4.11 -8.03
C PHE A 89 6.06 3.68 -9.50
N PHE A 90 5.42 2.54 -9.78
CA PHE A 90 5.29 2.00 -11.14
C PHE A 90 3.87 2.08 -11.73
N HIS A 91 2.95 2.81 -11.09
CA HIS A 91 1.52 2.81 -11.41
C HIS A 91 1.15 3.16 -12.87
N GLU A 92 1.93 3.99 -13.57
CA GLU A 92 1.58 4.43 -14.93
C GLU A 92 1.73 3.33 -16.00
N ASN A 93 2.64 2.38 -15.78
CA ASN A 93 2.96 1.34 -16.74
C ASN A 93 2.61 -0.02 -16.15
N THR A 94 1.42 -0.53 -16.49
CA THR A 94 0.88 -1.79 -15.96
C THR A 94 1.80 -2.99 -16.20
N ILE A 95 2.55 -3.02 -17.32
CA ILE A 95 3.52 -4.09 -17.60
C ILE A 95 4.68 -4.03 -16.60
N LYS A 96 5.28 -2.84 -16.42
CA LYS A 96 6.36 -2.64 -15.44
C LYS A 96 5.89 -2.84 -14.00
N LEU A 97 4.69 -2.38 -13.69
CA LEU A 97 4.04 -2.59 -12.40
C LEU A 97 3.97 -4.08 -12.08
N ARG A 98 3.39 -4.89 -12.99
CA ARG A 98 3.27 -6.34 -12.80
C ARG A 98 4.64 -6.98 -12.59
N GLN A 99 5.62 -6.64 -13.44
CA GLN A 99 6.97 -7.20 -13.35
C GLN A 99 7.64 -6.86 -12.01
N ASN A 100 7.57 -5.60 -11.57
CA ASN A 100 8.20 -5.17 -10.33
C ASN A 100 7.49 -5.68 -9.08
N LEU A 101 6.15 -5.82 -9.10
CA LEU A 101 5.39 -6.45 -8.01
C LEU A 101 5.75 -7.93 -7.86
N LEU A 102 5.91 -8.67 -8.96
CA LEU A 102 6.38 -10.05 -8.89
C LEU A 102 7.82 -10.14 -8.38
N ARG A 103 8.71 -9.28 -8.90
CA ARG A 103 10.12 -9.26 -8.52
C ARG A 103 10.32 -8.90 -7.04
N VAL A 104 9.54 -7.99 -6.47
CA VAL A 104 9.70 -7.63 -5.05
C VAL A 104 9.24 -8.77 -4.12
N LEU A 105 8.30 -9.62 -4.56
CA LEU A 105 7.86 -10.78 -3.77
C LEU A 105 8.94 -11.85 -3.61
N ASP A 106 9.96 -11.88 -4.47
CA ASP A 106 11.13 -12.75 -4.32
C ASP A 106 11.91 -12.50 -3.01
N ILE A 107 11.61 -11.42 -2.28
CA ILE A 107 12.16 -11.18 -0.95
C ILE A 107 11.54 -12.12 0.10
N TRP A 108 10.26 -12.49 -0.04
CA TRP A 108 9.50 -13.26 0.96
C TRP A 108 9.06 -14.65 0.48
N GLY A 109 9.39 -15.02 -0.76
CA GLY A 109 9.10 -16.34 -1.33
C GLY A 109 7.79 -16.41 -2.10
N ASP A 110 7.54 -17.58 -2.70
CA ASP A 110 6.41 -17.80 -3.61
C ASP A 110 5.16 -18.31 -2.87
N ASN A 111 4.43 -17.40 -2.23
CA ASN A 111 3.08 -17.67 -1.76
C ASN A 111 2.06 -17.17 -2.81
N PRO A 112 1.31 -18.06 -3.47
CA PRO A 112 0.43 -17.67 -4.57
C PRO A 112 -0.74 -16.76 -4.13
N VAL A 113 -1.22 -16.89 -2.89
CA VAL A 113 -2.29 -16.03 -2.34
C VAL A 113 -1.77 -14.61 -2.11
N VAL A 114 -0.59 -14.47 -1.52
CA VAL A 114 0.06 -13.16 -1.31
C VAL A 114 0.41 -12.52 -2.66
N ARG A 115 0.91 -13.32 -3.61
CA ARG A 115 1.21 -12.88 -4.97
C ARG A 115 -0.01 -12.32 -5.67
N ASP A 116 -1.09 -13.07 -5.73
CA ASP A 116 -2.29 -12.64 -6.44
C ASP A 116 -2.95 -11.45 -5.72
N GLY A 117 -2.92 -11.41 -4.39
CA GLY A 117 -3.37 -10.26 -3.61
C GLY A 117 -2.56 -8.99 -3.87
N THR A 118 -1.24 -9.13 -3.96
CA THR A 118 -0.31 -8.04 -4.30
C THR A 118 -0.61 -7.48 -5.69
N LEU A 119 -0.80 -8.36 -6.67
CA LEU A 119 -1.20 -7.96 -8.02
C LEU A 119 -2.57 -7.28 -8.03
N ALA A 120 -3.54 -7.81 -7.29
CA ALA A 120 -4.89 -7.26 -7.21
C ALA A 120 -4.89 -5.83 -6.65
N VAL A 121 -4.29 -5.66 -5.47
CA VAL A 121 -4.22 -4.38 -4.78
C VAL A 121 -3.37 -3.38 -5.57
N GLY A 122 -2.21 -3.80 -6.08
CA GLY A 122 -1.34 -2.95 -6.88
C GLY A 122 -2.01 -2.45 -8.15
N TYR A 123 -2.78 -3.30 -8.84
CA TYR A 123 -3.55 -2.90 -10.01
C TYR A 123 -4.65 -1.89 -9.67
N ALA A 124 -5.44 -2.15 -8.63
CA ALA A 124 -6.53 -1.26 -8.23
C ALA A 124 -6.01 0.13 -7.82
N ILE A 125 -4.89 0.18 -7.09
CA ILE A 125 -4.19 1.45 -6.79
C ILE A 125 -3.78 2.15 -8.09
N ALA A 126 -3.17 1.43 -9.03
CA ALA A 126 -2.75 2.02 -10.30
C ALA A 126 -3.92 2.61 -11.09
N GLN A 127 -5.08 1.95 -11.09
CA GLN A 127 -6.28 2.48 -11.73
C GLN A 127 -6.85 3.71 -11.02
N SER A 128 -6.79 3.78 -9.69
CA SER A 128 -7.14 4.97 -8.92
C SER A 128 -6.21 6.15 -9.23
N LEU A 129 -4.90 5.91 -9.23
CA LEU A 129 -3.89 6.95 -9.46
C LEU A 129 -3.95 7.53 -10.88
N THR A 130 -4.19 6.66 -11.87
CA THR A 130 -4.29 7.07 -13.28
C THR A 130 -5.68 7.59 -13.70
N GLU A 131 -6.63 7.70 -12.76
CA GLU A 131 -8.03 8.11 -13.02
C GLU A 131 -8.76 7.21 -14.03
N LYS A 132 -8.37 5.93 -14.11
CA LYS A 132 -8.95 4.94 -15.02
C LYS A 132 -9.87 3.93 -14.32
N LEU A 133 -9.98 4.02 -13.00
CA LEU A 133 -10.85 3.13 -12.21
C LEU A 133 -12.32 3.30 -12.62
N HIS A 134 -12.91 2.21 -13.10
CA HIS A 134 -14.34 2.08 -13.35
C HIS A 134 -14.91 0.97 -12.46
N PRO A 135 -15.85 1.25 -11.53
CA PRO A 135 -16.28 0.26 -10.54
C PRO A 135 -16.81 -1.04 -11.14
N ARG A 136 -17.49 -0.96 -12.30
CA ARG A 136 -18.09 -2.11 -12.98
C ARG A 136 -17.08 -3.00 -13.71
N THR A 137 -15.94 -2.46 -14.12
CA THR A 137 -14.93 -3.22 -14.90
C THR A 137 -13.69 -3.54 -14.07
N LEU A 138 -13.45 -2.82 -12.97
CA LEU A 138 -12.25 -2.96 -12.15
C LEU A 138 -12.00 -4.41 -11.75
N ILE A 139 -13.01 -5.15 -11.30
CA ILE A 139 -12.85 -6.54 -10.88
C ILE A 139 -12.41 -7.43 -12.04
N ALA A 140 -13.07 -7.35 -13.19
CA ALA A 140 -12.73 -8.15 -14.37
C ALA A 140 -11.31 -7.82 -14.88
N GLU A 141 -10.97 -6.55 -14.91
CA GLU A 141 -9.64 -6.06 -15.29
C GLU A 141 -8.55 -6.49 -14.30
N THR A 142 -8.86 -6.48 -13.00
CA THR A 142 -7.96 -6.96 -11.94
C THR A 142 -7.69 -8.45 -12.09
N ILE A 143 -8.72 -9.25 -12.37
CA ILE A 143 -8.58 -10.68 -12.65
C ILE A 143 -7.69 -10.93 -13.87
N ALA A 144 -7.91 -10.18 -14.95
CA ALA A 144 -7.06 -10.26 -16.14
C ALA A 144 -5.60 -9.87 -15.85
N PHE A 145 -5.37 -8.90 -14.97
CA PHE A 145 -4.03 -8.47 -14.56
C PHE A 145 -3.28 -9.52 -13.72
N ILE A 146 -4.00 -10.20 -12.82
CA ILE A 146 -3.46 -11.35 -12.07
C ILE A 146 -3.00 -12.42 -13.07
N GLY A 147 -3.88 -12.77 -14.01
CA GLY A 147 -3.66 -13.82 -15.00
C GLY A 147 -4.01 -15.21 -14.45
N GLU A 148 -3.48 -16.25 -15.09
CA GLU A 148 -3.72 -17.64 -14.66
C GLU A 148 -3.10 -17.91 -13.29
N THR A 149 -3.89 -18.51 -12.40
CA THR A 149 -3.46 -18.79 -11.03
C THR A 149 -4.20 -19.99 -10.43
N PRO A 150 -3.55 -20.79 -9.56
CA PRO A 150 -4.22 -21.88 -8.83
C PRO A 150 -5.08 -21.40 -7.66
N THR A 151 -5.05 -20.11 -7.29
CA THR A 151 -5.81 -19.61 -6.13
C THR A 151 -7.28 -19.41 -6.44
N SER A 152 -8.11 -19.34 -5.38
CA SER A 152 -9.53 -18.99 -5.48
C SER A 152 -9.80 -17.48 -5.58
N LEU A 153 -8.76 -16.63 -5.57
CA LEU A 153 -8.93 -15.18 -5.50
C LEU A 153 -9.75 -14.63 -6.68
N PRO A 154 -9.53 -15.04 -7.94
CA PRO A 154 -10.37 -14.58 -9.05
C PRO A 154 -11.85 -14.89 -8.87
N GLN A 155 -12.19 -16.10 -8.40
CA GLN A 155 -13.57 -16.52 -8.15
C GLN A 155 -14.19 -15.73 -7.00
N GLN A 156 -13.41 -15.43 -5.96
CA GLN A 156 -13.88 -14.58 -4.85
C GLN A 156 -14.10 -13.14 -5.29
N LEU A 157 -13.24 -12.57 -6.14
CA LEU A 157 -13.43 -11.23 -6.71
C LEU A 157 -14.67 -11.19 -7.62
N LEU A 158 -14.92 -12.22 -8.44
CA LEU A 158 -16.19 -12.32 -9.18
C LEU A 158 -17.40 -12.34 -8.24
N LYS A 159 -17.30 -13.06 -7.12
CA LYS A 159 -18.35 -13.06 -6.09
C LYS A 159 -18.57 -11.69 -5.48
N VAL A 160 -17.50 -10.91 -5.26
CA VAL A 160 -17.61 -9.49 -4.85
C VAL A 160 -18.41 -8.69 -5.88
N ASN A 161 -18.14 -8.87 -7.18
CA ASN A 161 -18.89 -8.17 -8.23
C ASN A 161 -20.39 -8.48 -8.15
N THR A 162 -20.75 -9.75 -8.00
CA THR A 162 -22.14 -10.17 -7.82
C THR A 162 -22.79 -9.53 -6.58
N LEU A 163 -22.07 -9.48 -5.45
CA LEU A 163 -22.57 -8.85 -4.22
C LEU A 163 -22.77 -7.34 -4.38
N LEU A 164 -21.88 -6.66 -5.11
CA LEU A 164 -22.01 -5.25 -5.43
C LEU A 164 -23.20 -4.97 -6.35
N ASP A 165 -23.38 -5.78 -7.40
CA ASP A 165 -24.50 -5.67 -8.35
C ASP A 165 -25.86 -5.90 -7.66
N GLN A 166 -25.90 -6.79 -6.66
CA GLN A 166 -27.09 -7.06 -5.84
C GLN A 166 -27.36 -5.98 -4.79
N GLY A 167 -26.44 -5.04 -4.57
CA GLY A 167 -26.53 -4.08 -3.46
C GLY A 167 -26.53 -4.75 -2.09
N ALA A 168 -25.84 -5.89 -1.95
CA ALA A 168 -25.81 -6.65 -0.71
C ALA A 168 -25.27 -5.80 0.45
N GLY A 169 -25.76 -6.02 1.67
CA GLY A 169 -25.25 -5.40 2.90
C GLY A 169 -23.92 -5.98 3.36
N LEU A 170 -23.28 -5.33 4.34
CA LEU A 170 -21.98 -5.77 4.87
C LEU A 170 -22.06 -7.16 5.51
N GLU A 171 -23.12 -7.44 6.27
CA GLU A 171 -23.31 -8.72 6.95
C GLU A 171 -23.43 -9.87 5.95
N THR A 172 -24.20 -9.66 4.88
CA THR A 172 -24.34 -10.64 3.79
C THR A 172 -23.02 -10.88 3.08
N ALA A 173 -22.28 -9.81 2.74
CA ALA A 173 -20.98 -9.94 2.11
C ALA A 173 -19.97 -10.68 3.00
N GLN A 174 -19.95 -10.40 4.30
CA GLN A 174 -19.15 -11.14 5.29
C GLN A 174 -19.53 -12.60 5.31
N ALA A 175 -20.82 -12.93 5.49
CA ALA A 175 -21.27 -14.32 5.53
C ALA A 175 -20.89 -15.09 4.26
N GLU A 176 -20.94 -14.45 3.09
CA GLU A 176 -20.67 -15.09 1.82
C GLU A 176 -19.16 -15.22 1.49
N LEU A 177 -18.34 -14.22 1.83
CA LEU A 177 -16.90 -14.22 1.54
C LEU A 177 -16.08 -15.01 2.58
N SER A 178 -16.62 -15.19 3.79
CA SER A 178 -15.93 -15.87 4.91
C SER A 178 -16.11 -17.38 4.93
N ARG A 179 -16.92 -17.94 4.02
CA ARG A 179 -17.13 -19.39 3.89
C ARG A 179 -15.90 -20.13 3.34
N GLN A 180 -14.91 -19.41 2.81
CA GLN A 180 -13.70 -19.96 2.23
C GLN A 180 -12.49 -19.71 3.15
N ASP A 181 -11.30 -20.13 2.70
CA ASP A 181 -10.05 -20.01 3.46
C ASP A 181 -9.79 -18.58 3.96
N LYS A 182 -9.35 -18.47 5.22
CA LYS A 182 -9.27 -17.23 5.99
C LYS A 182 -8.28 -16.24 5.38
N LEU A 183 -7.15 -16.69 4.84
CA LEU A 183 -6.20 -15.77 4.21
C LEU A 183 -6.72 -15.24 2.86
N SER A 184 -7.48 -16.08 2.15
CA SER A 184 -8.05 -15.74 0.86
C SER A 184 -9.16 -14.68 0.97
N SER A 185 -9.92 -14.64 2.06
CA SER A 185 -11.07 -13.73 2.21
C SER A 185 -10.71 -12.26 2.46
N ALA A 186 -9.46 -11.95 2.82
CA ALA A 186 -9.06 -10.58 3.18
C ALA A 186 -9.15 -9.61 1.99
N ILE A 187 -8.59 -10.01 0.84
CA ILE A 187 -8.55 -9.17 -0.36
C ILE A 187 -9.96 -8.93 -0.92
N PRO A 188 -10.81 -9.96 -1.14
CA PRO A 188 -12.19 -9.76 -1.56
C PRO A 188 -12.98 -8.87 -0.60
N MET A 189 -12.82 -9.03 0.71
CA MET A 189 -13.50 -8.19 1.70
C MET A 189 -13.07 -6.73 1.59
N ALA A 190 -11.77 -6.47 1.41
CA ALA A 190 -11.25 -5.11 1.24
C ALA A 190 -11.76 -4.47 -0.06
N PHE A 191 -11.79 -5.22 -1.16
CA PHE A 191 -12.38 -4.78 -2.43
C PHE A 191 -13.86 -4.46 -2.28
N TYR A 192 -14.63 -5.31 -1.58
CA TYR A 192 -16.05 -5.06 -1.34
C TYR A 192 -16.27 -3.79 -0.50
N CYS A 193 -15.54 -3.62 0.61
CA CYS A 193 -15.65 -2.44 1.47
C CYS A 193 -15.33 -1.15 0.70
N PHE A 194 -14.24 -1.17 -0.08
CA PHE A 194 -13.85 -0.06 -0.94
C PHE A 194 -14.89 0.25 -2.03
N LEU A 195 -15.24 -0.73 -2.87
CA LEU A 195 -16.10 -0.51 -4.03
C LEU A 195 -17.55 -0.18 -3.66
N SER A 196 -18.06 -0.73 -2.56
CA SER A 196 -19.42 -0.41 -2.07
C SER A 196 -19.54 1.01 -1.50
N THR A 197 -18.41 1.68 -1.23
CA THR A 197 -18.36 3.01 -0.60
C THR A 197 -17.26 3.89 -1.22
N LEU A 198 -17.10 3.77 -2.54
CA LEU A 198 -15.96 4.29 -3.31
C LEU A 198 -15.56 5.74 -2.99
N GLU A 199 -16.55 6.62 -2.81
CA GLU A 199 -16.39 8.07 -2.62
C GLU A 199 -16.25 8.47 -1.13
N ASP A 200 -16.35 7.53 -0.19
CA ASP A 200 -16.30 7.80 1.26
C ASP A 200 -15.25 6.94 1.95
N TYR A 201 -14.05 7.51 2.11
CA TYR A 201 -12.94 6.87 2.81
C TYR A 201 -13.29 6.43 4.23
N ARG A 202 -13.96 7.28 4.99
CA ARG A 202 -14.31 6.98 6.38
C ARG A 202 -15.21 5.77 6.44
N LEU A 203 -16.23 5.73 5.58
CA LEU A 203 -17.17 4.62 5.54
C LEU A 203 -16.51 3.33 5.03
N SER A 204 -15.65 3.40 4.00
CA SER A 204 -14.88 2.24 3.52
C SER A 204 -14.11 1.58 4.66
N VAL A 205 -13.33 2.36 5.39
CA VAL A 205 -12.48 1.86 6.46
C VAL A 205 -13.32 1.38 7.65
N LEU A 206 -14.36 2.12 8.05
CA LEU A 206 -15.24 1.68 9.14
C LEU A 206 -15.90 0.33 8.83
N ARG A 207 -16.39 0.11 7.59
CA ARG A 207 -16.96 -1.18 7.18
C ARG A 207 -15.93 -2.31 7.22
N ALA A 208 -14.67 -2.03 6.90
CA ALA A 208 -13.60 -3.00 6.99
C ALA A 208 -13.21 -3.33 8.44
N THR A 209 -13.36 -2.38 9.38
CA THR A 209 -13.12 -2.60 10.81
C THR A 209 -14.29 -3.26 11.54
N HIS A 210 -15.53 -3.09 11.05
CA HIS A 210 -16.74 -3.48 11.76
C HIS A 210 -17.25 -4.85 11.29
N GLY A 211 -17.12 -5.87 12.15
CA GLY A 211 -17.85 -7.12 12.01
C GLY A 211 -17.88 -7.87 13.33
N ASP A 212 -19.07 -8.10 13.86
CA ASP A 212 -19.26 -8.83 15.12
C ASP A 212 -18.86 -10.31 15.02
N VAL A 213 -18.84 -10.84 13.79
CA VAL A 213 -18.36 -12.20 13.46
C VAL A 213 -16.86 -12.36 13.73
N TRP A 214 -16.12 -11.24 13.86
CA TRP A 214 -14.67 -11.15 13.85
C TRP A 214 -14.03 -10.89 15.23
N ARG A 215 -14.81 -10.98 16.33
CA ARG A 215 -14.32 -10.70 17.70
C ARG A 215 -13.71 -11.89 18.45
N GLN A 216 -13.34 -12.97 17.75
CA GLN A 216 -12.55 -14.04 18.36
C GLN A 216 -11.06 -13.71 18.24
N ASP A 217 -10.26 -14.00 19.27
CA ASP A 217 -8.87 -13.54 19.45
C ASP A 217 -7.93 -13.79 18.25
N HIS A 218 -8.20 -14.81 17.43
CA HIS A 218 -7.41 -15.12 16.22
C HIS A 218 -7.76 -14.26 14.98
N TRP A 219 -8.77 -13.40 15.05
CA TRP A 219 -9.29 -12.66 13.90
C TRP A 219 -8.86 -11.18 13.84
N HIS A 220 -8.23 -10.67 14.90
CA HIS A 220 -7.74 -9.28 14.94
C HIS A 220 -6.72 -8.99 13.84
N LEU A 221 -5.78 -9.91 13.56
CA LEU A 221 -4.79 -9.74 12.48
C LEU A 221 -5.44 -9.71 11.10
N HIS A 222 -6.52 -10.48 10.90
CA HIS A 222 -7.23 -10.51 9.63
C HIS A 222 -8.01 -9.21 9.39
N SER A 223 -8.70 -8.70 10.44
CA SER A 223 -9.39 -7.41 10.41
C SER A 223 -8.43 -6.24 10.13
N GLN A 224 -7.22 -6.26 10.72
CA GLN A 224 -6.16 -5.27 10.44
C GLN A 224 -5.80 -5.22 8.95
N VAL A 225 -5.57 -6.38 8.32
CA VAL A 225 -5.17 -6.41 6.92
C VAL A 225 -6.30 -5.99 5.98
N ILE A 226 -7.54 -6.42 6.24
CA ILE A 226 -8.70 -5.93 5.48
C ILE A 226 -8.77 -4.40 5.58
N SER A 227 -8.70 -3.87 6.79
CA SER A 227 -8.82 -2.43 7.05
C SER A 227 -7.67 -1.63 6.42
N ALA A 228 -6.44 -2.11 6.53
CA ALA A 228 -5.27 -1.47 5.92
C ALA A 228 -5.33 -1.50 4.39
N ILE A 229 -5.69 -2.64 3.77
CA ILE A 229 -5.86 -2.71 2.30
C ILE A 229 -7.01 -1.78 1.87
N THR A 230 -8.12 -1.79 2.59
CA THR A 230 -9.26 -0.91 2.29
C THR A 230 -8.88 0.56 2.38
N GLY A 231 -8.11 0.92 3.41
CA GLY A 231 -7.56 2.26 3.59
C GLY A 231 -6.59 2.65 2.48
N ALA A 232 -5.72 1.75 2.04
CA ALA A 232 -4.82 1.98 0.90
C ALA A 232 -5.61 2.24 -0.39
N LEU A 233 -6.57 1.37 -0.72
CA LEU A 233 -7.41 1.49 -1.91
C LEU A 233 -8.22 2.78 -1.89
N SER A 234 -8.95 3.03 -0.80
CA SER A 234 -9.79 4.21 -0.66
C SER A 234 -8.95 5.50 -0.61
N GLY A 235 -7.79 5.48 0.04
CA GLY A 235 -6.85 6.59 0.07
C GLY A 235 -6.23 6.90 -1.29
N SER A 236 -5.97 5.88 -2.12
CA SER A 236 -5.51 6.08 -3.50
C SER A 236 -6.56 6.76 -4.39
N TYR A 237 -7.85 6.52 -4.10
CA TYR A 237 -8.96 7.10 -4.85
C TYR A 237 -9.34 8.50 -4.34
N ASN A 238 -9.60 8.60 -3.03
CA ASN A 238 -10.10 9.79 -2.33
C ASN A 238 -9.01 10.77 -1.89
N SER A 239 -7.73 10.40 -2.03
CA SER A 239 -6.56 11.16 -1.56
C SER A 239 -6.52 11.40 -0.04
N ILE A 240 -5.46 12.05 0.43
CA ILE A 240 -5.36 12.52 1.82
C ILE A 240 -6.51 13.47 2.20
N ALA A 241 -7.10 14.19 1.24
CA ALA A 241 -8.22 15.10 1.49
C ALA A 241 -9.51 14.36 1.89
N GLY A 242 -9.67 13.10 1.47
CA GLY A 242 -10.79 12.25 1.88
C GLY A 242 -10.65 11.68 3.30
N ILE A 243 -9.46 11.74 3.89
CA ILE A 243 -9.20 11.19 5.22
C ILE A 243 -9.70 12.19 6.29
N PRO A 244 -10.56 11.79 7.26
CA PRO A 244 -11.03 12.67 8.31
C PRO A 244 -9.89 13.34 9.09
N VAL A 245 -9.93 14.67 9.20
CA VAL A 245 -8.91 15.47 9.92
C VAL A 245 -8.75 15.00 11.36
N THR A 246 -9.84 14.59 12.03
CA THR A 246 -9.79 14.06 13.39
C THR A 246 -8.91 12.83 13.51
N TRP A 247 -8.90 11.94 12.51
CA TRP A 247 -8.01 10.78 12.46
C TRP A 247 -6.56 11.18 12.19
N GLN A 248 -6.34 12.16 11.32
CA GLN A 248 -5.00 12.70 11.05
C GLN A 248 -4.38 13.31 12.32
N VAL A 249 -5.16 14.10 13.07
CA VAL A 249 -4.70 14.77 14.30
C VAL A 249 -4.43 13.76 15.42
N LEU A 250 -5.34 12.80 15.64
CA LEU A 250 -5.19 11.80 16.71
C LEU A 250 -3.88 11.01 16.56
N HIS A 251 -3.50 10.67 15.33
CA HIS A 251 -2.30 9.89 15.04
C HIS A 251 -1.02 10.72 14.83
N SER A 252 -1.13 12.05 14.81
CA SER A 252 0.01 12.96 14.79
C SER A 252 0.57 13.25 16.20
N GLN A 253 -0.23 13.02 17.25
CA GLN A 253 0.13 13.36 18.65
C GLN A 253 0.78 12.20 19.44
N ALA A 254 0.86 10.99 18.86
CA ALA A 254 1.48 9.83 19.50
C ALA A 254 3.03 9.93 19.47
N ASN A 255 3.58 10.87 20.23
CA ASN A 255 5.02 11.02 20.45
C ASN A 255 5.54 9.93 21.41
N SER A 256 5.65 8.69 20.92
CA SER A 256 6.45 7.67 21.62
C SER A 256 7.88 7.65 21.05
N PRO A 257 8.92 7.88 21.87
CA PRO A 257 10.31 7.95 21.42
C PRO A 257 10.88 6.62 20.94
N ALA A 258 10.20 5.49 21.17
CA ALA A 258 10.66 4.16 20.80
C ALA A 258 10.32 3.73 19.35
N LEU A 259 9.37 4.39 18.69
CA LEU A 259 8.90 4.00 17.35
C LEU A 259 8.95 5.19 16.38
N ARG A 260 10.18 5.66 16.12
CA ARG A 260 10.49 6.83 15.27
C ARG A 260 10.06 6.72 13.80
N LEU A 261 9.43 5.63 13.33
CA LEU A 261 9.14 5.35 11.92
C LEU A 261 7.64 5.16 11.63
N SER A 262 6.78 5.40 12.61
CA SER A 262 5.33 5.22 12.51
C SER A 262 4.56 6.55 12.60
N ASN A 263 5.24 7.68 12.45
CA ASN A 263 4.62 8.99 12.62
C ASN A 263 3.90 9.42 11.33
N PHE A 264 2.69 9.95 11.47
CA PHE A 264 1.86 10.45 10.37
C PHE A 264 2.63 11.43 9.46
N SER A 265 3.37 12.38 10.04
CA SER A 265 4.17 13.37 9.29
C SER A 265 5.23 12.71 8.40
N GLN A 266 5.91 11.68 8.91
CA GLN A 266 6.97 11.00 8.16
C GLN A 266 6.40 10.24 6.97
N MET A 267 5.24 9.61 7.13
CA MET A 267 4.59 8.91 6.03
C MET A 267 4.13 9.88 4.94
N VAL A 268 3.67 11.08 5.32
CA VAL A 268 3.36 12.18 4.38
C VAL A 268 4.61 12.63 3.61
N GLU A 269 5.72 12.85 4.31
CA GLU A 269 7.00 13.24 3.72
C GLU A 269 7.56 12.17 2.80
N LEU A 270 7.52 10.91 3.23
CA LEU A 270 7.96 9.75 2.45
C LEU A 270 7.14 9.61 1.16
N ALA A 271 5.81 9.72 1.24
CA ALA A 271 4.93 9.69 0.08
C ALA A 271 5.23 10.85 -0.88
N ALA A 272 5.49 12.05 -0.36
CA ALA A 272 5.84 13.22 -1.16
C ALA A 272 7.19 13.05 -1.85
N ALA A 273 8.20 12.53 -1.14
CA ALA A 273 9.52 12.22 -1.69
C ALA A 273 9.42 11.14 -2.78
N LEU A 274 8.64 10.08 -2.57
CA LEU A 274 8.41 9.04 -3.57
C LEU A 274 7.77 9.60 -4.84
N ALA A 275 6.77 10.48 -4.69
CA ALA A 275 6.15 11.17 -5.82
C ALA A 275 7.13 12.13 -6.54
N ALA A 276 8.00 12.81 -5.80
CA ALA A 276 9.02 13.69 -6.37
C ALA A 276 10.06 12.89 -7.19
N VAL A 277 10.51 11.74 -6.69
CA VAL A 277 11.46 10.87 -7.41
C VAL A 277 10.81 10.27 -8.65
N TRP A 278 9.58 9.77 -8.51
CA TRP A 278 8.82 9.26 -9.65
C TRP A 278 8.61 10.31 -10.75
N SER A 279 8.32 11.56 -10.38
CA SER A 279 8.14 12.66 -11.35
C SER A 279 9.44 13.18 -11.96
N GLY A 280 10.60 12.67 -11.53
CA GLY A 280 11.92 13.14 -11.97
C GLY A 280 12.30 14.52 -11.44
N VAL A 281 11.53 15.07 -10.49
CA VAL A 281 11.75 16.40 -9.89
C VAL A 281 12.67 16.31 -8.67
N TYR A 282 12.85 15.11 -8.10
CA TYR A 282 13.74 14.93 -6.95
C TYR A 282 15.20 15.08 -7.34
N ASN A 283 15.86 16.07 -6.75
CA ASN A 283 17.28 16.30 -6.95
C ASN A 283 18.08 15.69 -5.80
N PHE A 284 18.75 14.57 -6.08
CA PHE A 284 19.66 13.89 -5.14
C PHE A 284 20.76 14.81 -4.60
N THR A 285 21.13 15.87 -5.31
CA THR A 285 22.19 16.80 -4.91
C THR A 285 21.73 17.87 -3.90
N LEU A 286 20.42 18.08 -3.73
CA LEU A 286 19.87 19.11 -2.81
C LEU A 286 19.52 18.56 -1.41
N HIS A 287 19.51 17.24 -1.24
CA HIS A 287 19.32 16.59 0.06
C HIS A 287 20.38 15.51 0.32
N PRO A 288 21.67 15.89 0.46
CA PRO A 288 22.63 15.01 1.09
C PRO A 288 22.18 14.81 2.54
N SER A 289 21.73 13.60 2.86
CA SER A 289 21.51 13.09 4.22
C SER A 289 20.77 14.02 5.20
N LYS A 290 19.44 14.11 5.10
CA LYS A 290 18.60 14.26 6.31
C LYS A 290 18.20 12.91 6.95
N LEU A 291 18.70 11.80 6.42
CA LEU A 291 18.46 10.45 6.94
C LEU A 291 19.74 9.64 7.26
N THR A 292 20.89 10.30 7.43
CA THR A 292 22.12 9.62 7.87
C THR A 292 22.99 10.52 8.77
N LYS A 293 22.75 10.43 10.09
CA LYS A 293 23.84 10.36 11.08
C LYS A 293 23.72 8.94 11.63
N GLU A 294 24.67 8.02 11.44
CA GLU A 294 26.11 8.13 11.65
C GLU A 294 26.88 7.20 10.68
N GLY A 295 28.09 7.59 10.31
CA GLY A 295 29.17 6.65 10.01
C GLY A 295 29.25 6.07 8.59
N CYS A 296 29.46 6.91 7.57
CA CYS A 296 30.24 6.45 6.42
C CYS A 296 31.05 7.60 5.84
N VAL A 297 32.36 7.55 6.04
CA VAL A 297 33.33 8.42 5.38
C VAL A 297 33.42 7.96 3.94
N ILE A 298 33.01 8.79 2.99
CA ILE A 298 33.39 8.61 1.58
C ILE A 298 33.89 9.95 1.06
N SER A 299 35.15 9.92 0.61
CA SER A 299 35.88 11.00 -0.05
C SER A 299 35.09 11.62 -1.20
N ASP A 300 35.18 12.95 -1.27
CA ASP A 300 34.91 13.75 -2.45
C ASP A 300 35.77 13.26 -3.63
N GLU A 301 35.14 12.94 -4.76
CA GLU A 301 35.55 13.32 -6.12
C GLU A 301 34.69 12.57 -7.17
N GLN A 302 33.81 13.30 -7.87
CA GLN A 302 33.69 13.34 -9.36
C GLN A 302 32.30 13.79 -9.84
N THR A 303 32.24 15.09 -10.16
CA THR A 303 31.69 15.70 -11.39
C THR A 303 30.31 15.26 -11.92
N SER A 304 29.32 16.09 -11.55
CA SER A 304 28.17 16.61 -12.32
C SER A 304 28.03 16.19 -13.80
N LEU A 305 26.97 15.42 -14.07
CA LEU A 305 26.26 15.41 -15.37
C LEU A 305 24.76 15.56 -15.10
N CYS A 306 24.27 16.79 -15.25
CA CYS A 306 22.84 17.12 -15.13
C CYS A 306 22.14 16.73 -16.44
N VAL A 307 21.46 15.58 -16.47
CA VAL A 307 20.65 15.17 -17.63
C VAL A 307 19.23 15.72 -17.43
N TYR A 308 18.90 16.80 -18.14
CA TYR A 308 17.54 17.30 -18.22
C TYR A 308 16.69 16.43 -19.16
N GLY A 309 15.77 15.65 -18.59
CA GLY A 309 14.69 15.01 -19.36
C GLY A 309 13.57 16.01 -19.61
N SER A 310 13.54 16.65 -20.77
CA SER A 310 12.42 17.49 -21.18
C SER A 310 11.20 16.63 -21.56
N PRO A 311 9.97 16.95 -21.10
CA PRO A 311 8.75 16.34 -21.61
C PRO A 311 8.45 16.90 -23.00
N ARG A 312 8.56 16.10 -24.05
CA ARG A 312 8.14 16.51 -25.40
C ARG A 312 6.63 16.33 -25.56
N VAL A 313 5.89 17.42 -25.32
CA VAL A 313 4.59 17.67 -25.93
C VAL A 313 4.83 18.43 -27.24
N ILE A 314 4.68 17.77 -28.40
CA ILE A 314 4.23 18.42 -29.64
C ILE A 314 3.39 17.41 -30.42
N ARG A 315 2.09 17.73 -30.58
CA ARG A 315 1.22 17.19 -31.64
C ARG A 315 1.70 17.74 -32.99
N SER A 316 1.64 16.93 -34.05
CA SER A 316 1.46 17.48 -35.40
C SER A 316 0.23 16.86 -36.05
N ARG A 317 -0.41 17.72 -36.84
CA ARG A 317 -1.62 17.51 -37.65
C ARG A 317 -1.46 16.39 -38.66
#